data_AF-A0A7S2TBL2-F1
#
_entry.id   AF-A0A7S2TBL2-F1
#
_cell.length_a   1.000
_cell.length_b   1.000
_cell.length_c   1.000
_cell.angle_alpha   90.00
_cell.angle_beta   90.00
_cell.angle_gamma   90.00
#
_symmetry.space_group_name_H-M   'P 1'
#
loop_
_entity.id
_entity.type
_entity.pdbx_description
1 polymer ?
#
loop_
_entity_poly.entity_id
_entity_poly.type
_entity_poly.pdbx_seq_one_letter_code
_entity_poly.pdbx_strand_id
1 'polypeptide(L)'
;RVAATAPRPWTLTCCCFHRPTMTLEDVTKNQVVGTLRDPFHCCDYTLDILDPSGNSAIRANGGCCQWGLCCPLPCGPCAEVSFPLLDSSTGKDVGNIQKKVPSCLKWCFASDVDNYHVEFGAVENPDYKALLMALTIFIDFRFFNDNSNDDQGGVLGAVMDS
;
A
#
# COMPACT_ATOMS: atom_id res chain seq x y z
N ARG A 1 -3.39 14.12 17.71
CA ARG A 1 -4.44 13.49 16.87
C ARG A 1 -3.89 13.54 15.46
N VAL A 2 -3.97 12.49 14.66
CA VAL A 2 -3.32 12.50 13.32
C VAL A 2 -4.39 12.51 12.24
N ALA A 3 -4.21 13.35 11.22
CA ALA A 3 -5.04 13.40 10.02
C ALA A 3 -4.18 13.10 8.81
N ALA A 4 -4.69 12.29 7.90
CA ALA A 4 -4.03 12.01 6.64
C ALA A 4 -4.80 12.67 5.50
N THR A 5 -4.07 13.41 4.67
CA THR A 5 -4.64 14.19 3.58
C THR A 5 -3.97 13.76 2.28
N ALA A 6 -4.77 13.35 1.30
CA ALA A 6 -4.31 13.07 -0.06
C ALA A 6 -4.75 14.22 -0.98
N PRO A 7 -3.86 15.15 -1.34
CA PRO A 7 -4.21 16.25 -2.22
C PRO A 7 -4.33 15.72 -3.65
N ARG A 8 -5.52 15.27 -4.08
CA ARG A 8 -6.13 15.24 -5.44
C ARG A 8 -7.21 14.14 -5.49
N PRO A 9 -8.29 14.28 -6.29
CA PRO A 9 -9.10 13.14 -6.67
C PRO A 9 -8.22 12.20 -7.50
N TRP A 10 -8.20 10.93 -7.10
CA TRP A 10 -7.35 9.85 -7.62
C TRP A 10 -7.57 9.65 -9.13
N THR A 11 -6.91 10.48 -9.95
CA THR A 11 -7.07 10.49 -11.39
C THR A 11 -6.40 9.28 -12.02
N LEU A 12 -7.10 8.69 -13.00
CA LEU A 12 -6.68 7.56 -13.81
C LEU A 12 -5.18 7.57 -14.08
N THR A 13 -4.48 6.60 -13.49
CA THR A 13 -3.03 6.49 -13.52
C THR A 13 -2.60 5.88 -14.87
N CYS A 14 -2.81 6.60 -15.97
CA CYS A 14 -2.35 6.20 -17.31
C CYS A 14 -0.97 6.83 -17.59
N CYS A 15 -0.01 6.03 -18.05
CA CYS A 15 1.31 6.48 -18.52
C CYS A 15 2.17 7.28 -17.51
N CYS A 16 2.28 6.82 -16.25
CA CYS A 16 3.37 7.22 -15.34
C CYS A 16 3.35 8.66 -14.77
N PHE A 17 2.38 9.51 -15.15
CA PHE A 17 2.24 10.87 -14.62
C PHE A 17 1.19 10.95 -13.49
N HIS A 18 1.37 11.89 -12.56
CA HIS A 18 0.44 12.19 -11.44
C HIS A 18 0.20 11.03 -10.45
N ARG A 19 1.27 10.37 -9.99
CA ARG A 19 1.16 9.38 -8.89
C ARG A 19 0.65 10.03 -7.60
N PRO A 20 -0.15 9.29 -6.82
CA PRO A 20 -0.70 9.81 -5.57
C PRO A 20 0.40 10.00 -4.51
N THR A 21 0.19 11.01 -3.67
CA THR A 21 0.96 11.31 -2.47
C THR A 21 0.00 11.51 -1.33
N MET A 22 0.37 11.06 -0.13
CA MET A 22 -0.44 11.17 1.08
C MET A 22 0.40 11.82 2.18
N THR A 23 -0.09 12.92 2.73
CA THR A 23 0.59 13.66 3.79
C THR A 23 -0.07 13.34 5.12
N LEU A 24 0.74 13.04 6.14
CA LEU A 24 0.26 12.78 7.50
C LEU A 24 0.61 13.98 8.39
N GLU A 25 -0.39 14.53 9.08
CA GLU A 25 -0.27 15.75 9.89
C GLU A 25 -0.82 15.50 11.30
N ASP A 26 -0.10 15.98 12.33
CA ASP A 26 -0.62 16.02 13.70
C ASP A 26 -1.48 17.28 13.85
N VAL A 27 -2.80 17.11 13.79
CA VAL A 27 -3.76 18.23 13.91
C VAL A 27 -3.73 18.91 15.27
N THR A 28 -3.14 18.28 16.29
CA THR A 28 -2.99 18.90 17.61
C THR A 28 -1.83 19.88 17.64
N LYS A 29 -0.77 19.61 16.86
CA LYS A 29 0.44 20.45 16.77
C LYS A 29 0.49 21.30 15.50
N ASN A 30 -0.43 21.07 14.56
CA ASN A 30 -0.43 21.67 13.23
C ASN A 30 0.92 21.46 12.50
N GLN A 31 1.46 20.24 12.60
CA GLN A 31 2.78 19.88 12.08
C GLN A 31 2.69 18.65 11.18
N VAL A 32 3.41 18.67 10.07
CA VAL A 32 3.58 17.51 9.19
C VAL A 32 4.46 16.47 9.88
N VAL A 33 3.94 15.25 9.99
CA VAL A 33 4.65 14.08 10.54
C VAL A 33 5.51 13.42 9.46
N GLY A 34 5.00 13.37 8.23
CA GLY A 34 5.72 12.86 7.07
C GLY A 34 4.83 12.73 5.85
N THR A 35 5.42 12.32 4.73
CA THR A 35 4.73 12.18 3.44
C THR A 35 4.99 10.81 2.84
N LEU A 36 3.96 10.15 2.36
CA LEU A 36 4.03 8.90 1.62
C LEU A 36 3.99 9.18 0.12
N ARG A 37 4.88 8.54 -0.64
CA ARG A 37 5.02 8.77 -2.08
C ARG A 37 5.28 7.47 -2.83
N ASP A 38 4.68 7.34 -4.01
CA ASP A 38 5.06 6.38 -5.05
C ASP A 38 6.07 7.07 -6.00
N PRO A 39 7.38 6.79 -5.90
CA PRO A 39 8.43 7.43 -6.72
C PRO A 39 8.43 6.98 -8.20
N PHE A 40 7.56 6.04 -8.58
CA PHE A 40 7.54 5.37 -9.88
C PHE A 40 8.84 4.58 -10.17
N HIS A 41 8.76 3.27 -9.97
CA HIS A 41 9.69 2.32 -10.56
C HIS A 41 8.94 1.46 -11.58
N CYS A 42 9.50 1.32 -12.79
CA CYS A 42 8.85 0.54 -13.84
C CYS A 42 8.72 -0.91 -13.39
N CYS A 43 7.47 -1.38 -13.28
CA CYS A 43 7.12 -2.69 -12.76
C CYS A 43 7.62 -2.97 -11.35
N ASP A 44 7.97 -1.98 -10.52
CA ASP A 44 8.43 -2.21 -9.14
C ASP A 44 7.56 -1.43 -8.15
N TYR A 45 6.98 -2.15 -7.21
CA TYR A 45 6.00 -1.68 -6.24
C TYR A 45 6.70 -1.10 -5.00
N THR A 46 7.61 -0.16 -5.24
CA THR A 46 8.35 0.53 -4.19
C THR A 46 7.63 1.81 -3.78
N LEU A 47 7.48 2.02 -2.47
CA LEU A 47 6.89 3.21 -1.86
C LEU A 47 7.89 3.84 -0.89
N ASP A 48 7.95 5.17 -0.89
CA ASP A 48 8.85 5.94 -0.03
C ASP A 48 8.05 6.66 1.07
N ILE A 49 8.56 6.56 2.30
CA ILE A 49 8.16 7.37 3.44
C ILE A 49 9.19 8.49 3.59
N LEU A 50 8.72 9.73 3.43
CA LEU A 50 9.50 10.94 3.59
C LEU A 50 9.29 11.51 5.00
N ASP A 51 10.37 11.95 5.63
CA ASP A 51 10.36 12.70 6.87
C ASP A 51 9.75 14.11 6.67
N PRO A 52 9.51 14.89 7.75
CA PRO A 52 9.00 16.26 7.63
C PRO A 52 9.89 17.21 6.81
N SER A 53 11.17 16.89 6.66
CA SER A 53 12.14 17.66 5.87
C SER A 53 12.13 17.26 4.39
N GLY A 54 11.37 16.23 4.02
CA GLY A 54 11.26 15.71 2.66
C GLY A 54 12.32 14.67 2.29
N ASN A 55 13.14 14.20 3.24
CA ASN A 55 14.12 13.15 2.97
C ASN A 55 13.48 11.77 3.11
N SER A 56 13.90 10.81 2.28
CA SER A 56 13.46 9.42 2.41
C SER A 56 14.01 8.83 3.70
N ALA A 57 13.11 8.41 4.60
CA ALA A 57 13.44 7.78 5.88
C ALA A 57 13.33 6.25 5.78
N ILE A 58 12.23 5.77 5.21
CA ILE A 58 11.95 4.34 5.06
C ILE A 58 11.43 4.08 3.64
N ARG A 59 11.84 2.96 3.08
CA ARG A 59 11.38 2.46 1.79
C ARG A 59 10.68 1.12 1.97
N ALA A 60 9.43 1.04 1.53
CA ALA A 60 8.70 -0.22 1.45
C ALA A 60 8.88 -0.80 0.04
N ASN A 61 9.49 -1.99 -0.05
CA ASN A 61 9.83 -2.60 -1.34
C ASN A 61 8.94 -3.81 -1.62
N GLY A 62 7.94 -3.66 -2.48
CA GLY A 62 7.10 -4.78 -2.94
C GLY A 62 7.76 -5.63 -4.03
N GLY A 63 8.90 -5.22 -4.58
CA GLY A 63 9.53 -5.84 -5.73
C GLY A 63 8.66 -5.74 -6.98
N CYS A 64 9.00 -6.52 -8.02
CA CYS A 64 8.37 -6.37 -9.33
C CYS A 64 7.37 -7.47 -9.74
N CYS A 65 7.35 -8.60 -9.03
CA CYS A 65 6.68 -9.81 -9.50
C CYS A 65 6.01 -10.62 -8.37
N GLN A 66 5.44 -9.96 -7.37
CA GLN A 66 4.63 -10.69 -6.39
C GLN A 66 3.29 -11.08 -7.02
N TRP A 67 3.05 -12.38 -7.16
CA TRP A 67 1.87 -12.90 -7.82
C TRP A 67 0.57 -12.43 -7.17
N GLY A 68 0.57 -12.22 -5.85
CA GLY A 68 -0.58 -11.65 -5.14
C GLY A 68 -0.90 -10.19 -5.49
N LEU A 69 0.01 -9.44 -6.12
CA LEU A 69 -0.26 -8.11 -6.66
C LEU A 69 -0.88 -8.16 -8.06
N CYS A 70 -0.53 -9.16 -8.86
CA CYS A 70 -1.05 -9.31 -10.23
C CYS A 70 -2.35 -10.14 -10.29
N CYS A 71 -2.51 -11.09 -9.37
CA CYS A 71 -3.62 -12.03 -9.35
C CYS A 71 -3.88 -12.47 -7.89
N PRO A 72 -4.65 -11.70 -7.10
CA PRO A 72 -4.91 -11.98 -5.68
C PRO A 72 -5.90 -13.14 -5.50
N LEU A 73 -5.48 -14.35 -5.88
CA LEU A 73 -6.26 -15.56 -5.67
C LEU A 73 -5.91 -16.21 -4.32
N PRO A 74 -6.88 -16.85 -3.65
CA PRO A 74 -6.68 -17.51 -2.36
C PRO A 74 -5.95 -18.86 -2.50
N CYS A 75 -4.91 -18.92 -3.35
CA CYS A 75 -4.14 -20.13 -3.63
C CYS A 75 -2.65 -19.82 -3.84
N GLY A 76 -1.77 -20.71 -3.37
CA GLY A 76 -0.33 -20.65 -3.61
C GLY A 76 0.32 -19.30 -3.23
N PRO A 77 1.33 -18.82 -3.99
CA PRO A 77 2.04 -17.56 -3.71
C PRO A 77 1.19 -16.31 -4.03
N CYS A 78 -0.04 -16.47 -4.52
CA CYS A 78 -0.97 -15.38 -4.78
C CYS A 78 -1.72 -14.92 -3.52
N ALA A 79 -1.74 -15.76 -2.47
CA ALA A 79 -2.49 -15.49 -1.25
C ALA A 79 -1.77 -14.52 -0.29
N GLU A 80 -0.53 -14.13 -0.58
CA GLU A 80 0.26 -13.26 0.28
C GLU A 80 1.07 -12.25 -0.53
N VAL A 81 1.11 -11.02 -0.04
CA VAL A 81 1.94 -9.93 -0.57
C VAL A 81 2.73 -9.33 0.59
N SER A 82 4.05 -9.24 0.47
CA SER A 82 4.94 -8.74 1.51
C SER A 82 5.66 -7.49 1.03
N PHE A 83 5.76 -6.48 1.88
CA PHE A 83 6.50 -5.25 1.66
C PHE A 83 7.51 -5.08 2.79
N PRO A 84 8.72 -5.64 2.65
CA PRO A 84 9.83 -5.35 3.56
C PRO A 84 10.08 -3.85 3.64
N LEU A 85 10.31 -3.38 4.87
CA LEU A 85 10.60 -2.00 5.19
C LEU A 85 12.11 -1.86 5.37
N LEU A 86 12.72 -1.01 4.54
CA LEU A 86 14.15 -0.76 4.56
C LEU A 86 14.40 0.66 5.05
N ASP A 87 15.33 0.82 5.97
CA ASP A 87 15.87 2.13 6.33
C ASP A 87 16.60 2.72 5.12
N SER A 88 16.20 3.91 4.67
CA SER A 88 16.74 4.51 3.45
C SER A 88 18.20 4.97 3.58
N SER A 89 18.69 5.18 4.81
CA SER A 89 20.06 5.62 5.07
C SER A 89 21.05 4.45 5.16
N THR A 90 20.61 3.33 5.72
CA THR A 90 21.46 2.15 5.98
C THR A 90 21.17 0.96 5.06
N GLY A 91 20.02 0.95 4.40
CA GLY A 91 19.52 -0.18 3.60
C GLY A 91 19.13 -1.40 4.42
N LYS A 92 19.09 -1.30 5.75
CA LYS A 92 18.76 -2.41 6.64
C LYS A 92 17.26 -2.63 6.74
N ASP A 93 16.87 -3.89 6.90
CA ASP A 93 15.50 -4.26 7.23
C ASP A 93 15.14 -3.74 8.62
N VAL A 94 14.03 -3.00 8.70
CA VAL A 94 13.48 -2.42 9.92
C VAL A 94 12.10 -2.98 10.27
N GLY A 95 11.49 -3.78 9.41
CA GLY A 95 10.14 -4.31 9.60
C GLY A 95 9.50 -4.79 8.31
N ASN A 96 8.22 -5.14 8.36
CA ASN A 96 7.53 -5.71 7.20
C ASN A 96 6.02 -5.42 7.24
N ILE A 97 5.41 -5.17 6.08
CA ILE A 97 3.96 -5.11 5.92
C ILE A 97 3.53 -6.30 5.05
N GLN A 98 2.66 -7.16 5.55
CA GLN A 98 2.14 -8.31 4.83
C GLN A 98 0.62 -8.20 4.65
N LYS A 99 0.13 -8.37 3.43
CA LYS A 99 -1.29 -8.61 3.13
C LYS A 99 -1.50 -10.11 2.96
N LYS A 100 -2.53 -10.66 3.60
CA LYS A 100 -2.98 -12.05 3.43
C LYS A 100 -4.40 -12.09 2.87
N VAL A 101 -4.55 -12.72 1.72
CA VAL A 101 -5.85 -13.04 1.13
C VAL A 101 -6.48 -14.16 1.98
N PRO A 102 -7.74 -14.01 2.42
CA PRO A 102 -8.41 -15.07 3.17
C PRO A 102 -8.49 -16.37 2.35
N SER A 103 -8.42 -17.52 3.02
CA SER A 103 -8.47 -18.84 2.37
C SER A 103 -9.71 -19.00 1.49
N CYS A 104 -9.64 -19.87 0.46
CA CYS A 104 -10.68 -20.03 -0.58
C CYS A 104 -12.11 -20.16 -0.04
N LEU A 105 -12.33 -20.93 1.03
CA LEU A 105 -13.63 -21.02 1.68
C LEU A 105 -14.12 -19.69 2.27
N LYS A 106 -13.24 -18.92 2.93
CA LYS A 106 -13.57 -17.62 3.53
C LYS A 106 -13.71 -16.53 2.49
N TRP A 107 -12.97 -16.58 1.39
CA TRP A 107 -13.12 -15.64 0.28
C TRP A 107 -14.54 -15.69 -0.32
N CYS A 108 -15.17 -16.87 -0.39
CA CYS A 108 -16.56 -16.99 -0.85
C CYS A 108 -17.63 -16.45 0.12
N PHE A 109 -17.32 -16.24 1.41
CA PHE A 109 -18.28 -15.78 2.42
C PHE A 109 -17.93 -14.42 3.05
N ALA A 110 -16.71 -13.94 2.86
CA ALA A 110 -16.15 -12.71 3.42
C ALA A 110 -15.02 -12.21 2.52
N SER A 111 -15.33 -11.93 1.25
CA SER A 111 -14.41 -11.35 0.26
C SER A 111 -13.89 -9.97 0.68
N ASP A 112 -14.65 -9.25 1.50
CA ASP A 112 -14.41 -7.83 1.81
C ASP A 112 -13.54 -7.62 3.06
N VAL A 113 -12.89 -8.68 3.57
CA VAL A 113 -12.03 -8.60 4.76
C VAL A 113 -10.57 -8.70 4.36
N ASP A 114 -9.90 -7.56 4.35
CA ASP A 114 -8.46 -7.48 4.15
C ASP A 114 -7.69 -7.77 5.45
N ASN A 115 -6.77 -8.74 5.40
CA ASN A 115 -5.91 -9.08 6.53
C ASN A 115 -4.52 -8.50 6.33
N TYR A 116 -4.23 -7.40 7.00
CA TYR A 116 -2.90 -6.79 7.04
C TYR A 116 -2.17 -7.10 8.34
N HIS A 117 -0.90 -7.47 8.23
CA HIS A 117 0.02 -7.64 9.35
C HIS A 117 1.17 -6.64 9.20
N VAL A 118 1.32 -5.76 10.18
CA VAL A 118 2.38 -4.72 10.22
C VAL A 118 3.34 -5.06 11.33
N GLU A 119 4.56 -5.42 10.97
CA GLU A 119 5.67 -5.65 11.88
C GLU A 119 6.56 -4.41 11.92
N PHE A 120 6.59 -3.73 13.06
CA PHE A 120 7.38 -2.51 13.24
C PHE A 120 8.88 -2.78 13.47
N GLY A 121 9.27 -4.02 13.78
CA GLY A 121 10.68 -4.43 13.97
C GLY A 121 11.51 -3.43 14.79
N ALA A 122 12.48 -2.80 14.13
CA ALA A 122 13.43 -1.85 14.71
C ALA A 122 12.94 -0.38 14.73
N VAL A 123 11.71 -0.10 14.27
CA VAL A 123 11.14 1.24 14.26
C VAL A 123 10.73 1.63 15.69
N GLU A 124 11.53 2.49 16.33
CA GLU A 124 11.27 2.97 17.69
C GLU A 124 10.36 4.21 17.72
N ASN A 125 10.50 5.12 16.75
CA ASN A 125 9.80 6.39 16.73
C ASN A 125 8.27 6.19 16.53
N PRO A 126 7.41 6.66 17.45
CA PRO A 126 5.96 6.53 17.33
C PRO A 126 5.39 7.23 16.08
N ASP A 127 6.01 8.31 15.62
CA ASP A 127 5.59 9.03 14.43
C ASP A 127 5.76 8.18 13.16
N TYR A 128 6.86 7.43 13.07
CA TYR A 128 7.08 6.49 11.98
C TYR A 128 6.14 5.29 12.05
N LYS A 129 5.74 4.84 13.24
CA LYS A 129 4.70 3.81 13.38
C LYS A 129 3.36 4.30 12.85
N ALA A 130 2.98 5.54 13.14
CA ALA A 130 1.77 6.14 12.58
C ALA A 130 1.84 6.27 11.05
N LEU A 131 3.01 6.66 10.51
CA LEU A 131 3.25 6.69 9.06
C LEU A 131 3.15 5.30 8.42
N LEU A 132 3.63 4.25 9.07
CA LEU A 132 3.52 2.87 8.57
C LEU A 132 2.08 2.35 8.57
N MET A 133 1.28 2.73 9.57
CA MET A 133 -0.16 2.45 9.56
C MET A 133 -0.85 3.20 8.41
N ALA A 134 -0.52 4.48 8.19
CA ALA A 134 -1.02 5.24 7.06
C ALA A 134 -0.57 4.65 5.71
N LEU A 135 0.66 4.12 5.64
CA LEU A 135 1.19 3.44 4.46
C LEU A 135 0.43 2.15 4.15
N THR A 136 0.04 1.39 5.16
CA THR A 136 -0.77 0.17 4.97
C THR A 136 -2.10 0.50 4.31
N ILE A 137 -2.77 1.57 4.79
CA ILE A 137 -4.01 2.08 4.19
C ILE A 137 -3.75 2.58 2.75
N PHE A 138 -2.64 3.29 2.53
CA PHE A 138 -2.26 3.76 1.21
C PHE A 138 -2.02 2.62 0.21
N ILE A 139 -1.36 1.53 0.64
CA ILE A 139 -1.14 0.31 -0.15
C ILE A 139 -2.47 -0.33 -0.54
N ASP A 140 -3.37 -0.49 0.44
CA ASP A 140 -4.71 -1.06 0.22
C ASP A 140 -5.47 -0.26 -0.83
N PHE A 141 -5.60 1.06 -0.63
CA PHE A 141 -6.25 1.94 -1.59
C PHE A 141 -5.59 1.95 -2.98
N ARG A 142 -4.26 1.84 -3.04
CA ARG A 142 -3.51 2.00 -4.29
C ARG A 142 -3.51 0.75 -5.17
N PHE A 143 -3.51 -0.43 -4.55
CA PHE A 143 -3.29 -1.69 -5.25
C PHE A 143 -4.45 -2.68 -5.13
N PHE A 144 -5.34 -2.52 -4.14
CA PHE A 144 -6.36 -3.53 -3.83
C PHE A 144 -7.79 -2.98 -3.72
N ASN A 145 -7.98 -1.68 -3.53
CA ASN A 145 -9.31 -1.09 -3.58
C ASN A 145 -9.79 -0.97 -5.03
N ASP A 146 -10.37 -2.05 -5.53
CA ASP A 146 -11.28 -1.99 -6.67
C ASP A 146 -12.56 -1.28 -6.18
N ASN A 147 -12.85 -0.11 -6.74
CA ASN A 147 -14.16 0.51 -6.58
C ASN A 147 -15.21 -0.43 -7.18
N SER A 148 -15.72 -1.31 -6.33
CA SER A 148 -16.98 -2.01 -6.49
C SER A 148 -18.11 -1.00 -6.34
N ASN A 149 -18.18 -0.06 -7.28
CA ASN A 149 -19.34 0.76 -7.54
C ASN A 149 -19.64 0.61 -9.03
N ASP A 150 -20.77 -0.04 -9.31
CA ASP A 150 -21.37 -0.31 -10.60
C ASP A 150 -21.14 0.81 -11.63
N ASP A 151 -20.48 0.45 -12.74
CA ASP A 151 -21.02 0.66 -14.09
C ASP A 151 -20.06 0.05 -15.15
N GLN A 152 -20.50 -1.07 -15.71
CA GLN A 152 -20.13 -1.65 -17.02
C GLN A 152 -18.63 -1.71 -17.40
N GLY A 153 -18.10 -2.95 -17.40
CA GLY A 153 -17.07 -3.36 -18.37
C GLY A 153 -15.70 -3.71 -17.82
N GLY A 154 -15.62 -4.58 -16.82
CA GLY A 154 -14.38 -5.27 -16.45
C GLY A 154 -14.14 -6.51 -17.31
N VAL A 155 -12.99 -6.59 -17.97
CA VAL A 155 -12.52 -7.64 -18.91
C VAL A 155 -12.46 -9.07 -18.34
N LEU A 156 -12.87 -9.28 -17.09
CA LEU A 156 -12.98 -10.61 -16.46
C LEU A 156 -14.39 -11.22 -16.54
N GLY A 157 -15.40 -10.47 -16.99
CA GLY A 157 -16.75 -11.00 -17.27
C GLY A 157 -16.90 -11.72 -18.62
N ALA A 158 -15.86 -11.74 -19.47
CA ALA A 158 -15.94 -12.28 -20.83
C ALA A 158 -15.53 -13.76 -20.97
N VAL A 159 -15.29 -14.48 -19.88
CA VAL A 159 -14.82 -15.88 -19.94
C VAL A 159 -15.77 -16.91 -19.31
N MET A 160 -17.00 -16.50 -18.97
CA MET A 160 -18.05 -17.39 -18.47
C MET A 160 -19.30 -17.42 -19.38
N ASP A 161 -19.14 -17.14 -20.68
CA ASP A 161 -20.14 -17.49 -21.68
C ASP A 161 -19.46 -18.26 -22.83
N SER A 162 -19.37 -19.58 -22.66
CA SER A 162 -19.19 -20.58 -23.73
C SER A 162 -19.66 -21.95 -23.23
#